data_AF-A0A7C1AAX0-F1
#
_entry.id   AF-A0A7C1AAX0-F1
#
_cell.length_a   1.000
_cell.length_b   1.000
_cell.length_c   1.000
_cell.angle_alpha   90.00
_cell.angle_beta   90.00
_cell.angle_gamma   90.00
#
_symmetry.space_group_name_H-M   'P 1'
#
loop_
_entity.id
_entity.type
_entity.pdbx_description
1 polymer ?
#
loop_
_entity_poly.entity_id
_entity_poly.type
_entity_poly.pdbx_seq_one_letter_code
_entity_poly.pdbx_strand_id
1 'polypeptide(L)'
;MIVSKKLLFTTIIFFLFPASNITAQDQPPEPKPDTSVFKADSSKVPDSTFFKLPPIKKKEKIDTTRLEYFYDFDDSVRQAFLIDRLNIKDDAARSNQHDAGDYLRFSPSNFIIDYQEIPFRKTVSPFTLPGNRMNIILNGRNLAPFEHLPEPDNMTDLNSIPTAPVQDIYNIEGPLGMIFGGQNSSSSLILVPHQPEGTRAESKMMVDKGWNGYAYTKGLFTHRNRKGRSIRLAVGYRKSDGTYFNSDDDGYNQWGEIIAPITSNVRLDLNGHLYKNDGGYRHRPAISENYFDRFRRNLDISSGLRLAHDAGKTTGIEFRHQSSESNIDLFQKPYYR
;
A
#
# COMPACT_ATOMS: atom_id res chain seq x y z
N MET A 1 18.30 -44.92 33.71
CA MET A 1 17.14 -44.01 33.81
C MET A 1 17.10 -43.18 32.54
N ILE A 2 16.18 -43.52 31.63
CA ILE A 2 16.04 -42.96 30.29
C ILE A 2 15.02 -41.83 30.38
N VAL A 3 15.40 -40.60 30.01
CA VAL A 3 14.43 -39.56 29.65
C VAL A 3 14.90 -38.83 28.40
N SER A 4 14.33 -39.30 27.30
CA SER A 4 14.08 -38.68 26.00
C SER A 4 14.05 -37.14 25.97
N LYS A 5 14.95 -36.52 25.20
CA LYS A 5 14.75 -35.19 24.60
C LYS A 5 14.12 -35.37 23.21
N LYS A 6 12.81 -35.17 23.12
CA LYS A 6 12.09 -35.07 21.83
C LYS A 6 12.15 -33.63 21.32
N LEU A 7 12.56 -33.54 20.06
CA LEU A 7 12.20 -32.56 19.04
C LEU A 7 11.04 -31.62 19.39
N LEU A 8 11.27 -30.31 19.26
CA LEU A 8 10.27 -29.40 18.71
C LEU A 8 10.88 -28.71 17.49
N PHE A 9 10.40 -29.09 16.32
CA PHE A 9 10.59 -28.37 15.06
C PHE A 9 9.70 -27.12 15.11
N THR A 10 10.31 -25.95 15.17
CA THR A 10 9.66 -24.67 14.88
C THR A 10 10.42 -24.02 13.74
N THR A 11 10.02 -24.34 12.51
CA THR A 11 10.51 -23.66 11.32
C THR A 11 9.75 -22.34 11.18
N ILE A 12 10.25 -21.29 11.83
CA ILE A 12 9.81 -19.91 11.58
C ILE A 12 10.65 -19.40 10.40
N ILE A 13 10.05 -19.29 9.23
CA ILE A 13 10.69 -18.67 8.06
C ILE A 13 10.51 -17.15 8.21
N PHE A 14 11.49 -16.49 8.80
CA PHE A 14 11.67 -15.04 8.70
C PHE A 14 12.34 -14.73 7.36
N PHE A 15 11.63 -14.07 6.43
CA PHE A 15 12.28 -13.34 5.35
C PHE A 15 12.58 -11.93 5.83
N LEU A 16 13.79 -11.75 6.39
CA LEU A 16 14.44 -10.45 6.46
C LEU A 16 14.91 -10.09 5.05
N PHE A 17 14.38 -9.00 4.49
CA PHE A 17 14.97 -8.37 3.32
C PHE A 17 16.15 -7.51 3.81
N PRO A 18 17.42 -7.82 3.47
CA PRO A 18 18.50 -6.89 3.71
C PRO A 18 18.35 -5.72 2.73
N ALA A 19 18.33 -4.49 3.26
CA ALA A 19 18.51 -3.29 2.47
C ALA A 19 19.90 -3.35 1.83
N SER A 20 19.96 -3.63 0.53
CA SER A 20 21.19 -3.53 -0.24
C SER A 20 21.46 -2.06 -0.54
N ASN A 21 22.59 -1.56 -0.03
CA ASN A 21 23.18 -0.28 -0.41
C ASN A 21 23.35 -0.24 -1.95
N ILE A 22 22.62 0.66 -2.61
CA ILE A 22 22.83 0.98 -4.02
C ILE A 22 23.98 1.98 -4.06
N THR A 23 25.20 1.49 -4.27
CA THR A 23 26.33 2.32 -4.67
C THR A 23 26.15 2.67 -6.15
N ALA A 24 26.14 3.96 -6.48
CA ALA A 24 26.07 4.44 -7.85
C ALA A 24 27.23 3.84 -8.66
N GLN A 25 26.90 3.12 -9.73
CA GLN A 25 27.88 2.60 -10.68
C GLN A 25 27.62 3.25 -12.04
N ASP A 26 28.72 3.66 -12.66
CA ASP A 26 28.85 4.60 -13.77
C ASP A 26 27.93 4.37 -14.99
N GLN A 27 27.63 5.47 -15.69
CA GLN A 27 26.83 5.52 -16.92
C GLN A 27 27.24 4.44 -17.94
N PRO A 28 26.28 3.74 -18.57
CA PRO A 28 26.58 2.87 -19.70
C PRO A 28 26.99 3.71 -20.93
N PRO A 29 27.99 3.27 -21.73
CA PRO A 29 28.41 3.99 -22.91
C PRO A 29 27.34 3.92 -24.02
N GLU A 30 27.23 4.99 -24.80
CA GLU A 30 26.30 5.09 -25.95
C GLU A 30 26.52 3.96 -26.97
N PRO A 31 25.43 3.37 -27.52
CA PRO A 31 25.54 2.36 -28.56
C PRO A 31 25.96 2.99 -29.90
N LYS A 32 27.07 2.50 -30.48
CA LYS A 32 27.47 2.86 -31.85
C LYS A 32 26.53 2.18 -32.86
N PRO A 33 26.17 2.86 -33.97
CA PRO A 33 25.36 2.26 -35.03
C PRO A 33 26.17 1.22 -35.81
N ASP A 34 25.61 0.02 -35.96
CA ASP A 34 26.16 -1.09 -36.74
C ASP A 34 25.85 -0.87 -38.24
N THR A 35 26.89 -0.73 -39.07
CA THR A 35 26.78 -0.53 -40.53
C THR A 35 27.17 -1.78 -41.34
N SER A 36 26.98 -2.99 -40.80
CA SER A 36 27.26 -4.22 -41.55
C SER A 36 26.06 -4.66 -42.41
N VAL A 37 26.03 -4.21 -43.66
CA VAL A 37 25.17 -4.77 -44.71
C VAL A 37 25.70 -6.16 -45.08
N PHE A 38 25.04 -7.21 -44.63
CA PHE A 38 25.32 -8.58 -45.06
C PHE A 38 24.95 -8.75 -46.55
N LYS A 39 25.94 -8.96 -47.41
CA LYS A 39 25.75 -9.47 -48.78
C LYS A 39 25.57 -10.99 -48.70
N ALA A 40 24.40 -11.48 -49.10
CA ALA A 40 24.12 -12.90 -49.20
C ALA A 40 24.85 -13.52 -50.41
N ASP A 41 25.74 -14.46 -50.15
CA ASP A 41 26.38 -15.30 -51.16
C ASP A 41 25.48 -16.53 -51.38
N SER A 42 24.78 -16.58 -52.52
CA SER A 42 23.71 -17.55 -52.82
C SER A 42 24.20 -18.89 -53.38
N SER A 43 25.46 -19.26 -53.16
CA SER A 43 26.10 -20.39 -53.85
C SER A 43 26.25 -21.68 -53.03
N LYS A 44 25.69 -21.76 -51.82
CA LYS A 44 25.74 -22.98 -50.99
C LYS A 44 24.39 -23.31 -50.35
N VAL A 45 23.50 -23.89 -51.14
CA VAL A 45 22.31 -24.59 -50.61
C VAL A 45 22.56 -26.09 -50.79
N PRO A 46 22.83 -26.85 -49.71
CA PRO A 46 22.77 -28.31 -49.76
C PRO A 46 21.29 -28.75 -49.79
N ASP A 47 20.93 -29.47 -50.84
CA ASP A 47 19.63 -30.13 -50.95
C ASP A 47 19.42 -31.16 -49.84
N SER A 48 18.20 -31.17 -49.29
CA SER A 48 17.62 -32.20 -48.43
C SER A 48 18.22 -32.36 -47.02
N THR A 49 17.73 -31.57 -46.07
CA THR A 49 17.46 -32.11 -44.73
C THR A 49 16.03 -31.75 -44.35
N PHE A 50 15.21 -32.78 -44.17
CA PHE A 50 13.88 -32.64 -43.58
C PHE A 50 14.00 -31.85 -42.28
N PHE A 51 13.38 -30.67 -42.23
CA PHE A 51 13.11 -29.98 -40.97
C PHE A 51 12.23 -30.90 -40.13
N LYS A 52 12.84 -31.71 -39.27
CA LYS A 52 12.11 -32.35 -38.17
C LYS A 52 11.71 -31.22 -37.24
N LEU A 53 10.44 -30.83 -37.32
CA LEU A 53 9.82 -30.00 -36.30
C LEU A 53 10.20 -30.58 -34.93
N PRO A 54 10.69 -29.76 -33.98
CA PRO A 54 10.91 -30.25 -32.63
C PRO A 54 9.62 -30.91 -32.15
N PRO A 55 9.68 -32.05 -31.43
CA PRO A 55 8.48 -32.72 -30.97
C PRO A 55 7.63 -31.68 -30.24
N ILE A 56 6.41 -31.49 -30.72
CA ILE A 56 5.40 -30.64 -30.08
C ILE A 56 5.42 -31.10 -28.62
N LYS A 57 5.96 -30.28 -27.71
CA LYS A 57 5.85 -30.53 -26.28
C LYS A 57 4.38 -30.79 -26.07
N LYS A 58 4.04 -32.01 -25.62
CA LYS A 58 2.65 -32.42 -25.32
C LYS A 58 1.99 -31.20 -24.70
N LYS A 59 0.91 -30.70 -25.32
CA LYS A 59 0.08 -29.64 -24.72
C LYS A 59 -0.02 -30.02 -23.25
N GLU A 60 0.62 -29.26 -22.38
CA GLU A 60 0.42 -29.42 -20.94
C GLU A 60 -1.09 -29.43 -20.81
N LYS A 61 -1.64 -30.52 -20.27
CA LYS A 61 -3.06 -30.57 -19.92
C LYS A 61 -3.30 -29.26 -19.18
N ILE A 62 -4.08 -28.38 -19.78
CA ILE A 62 -4.57 -27.21 -19.09
C ILE A 62 -5.34 -27.82 -17.93
N ASP A 63 -4.73 -27.79 -16.75
CA ASP A 63 -5.37 -28.23 -15.54
C ASP A 63 -6.52 -27.24 -15.34
N THR A 64 -7.70 -27.63 -15.81
CA THR A 64 -8.94 -26.85 -15.72
C THR A 64 -9.51 -26.89 -14.32
N THR A 65 -8.71 -27.21 -13.30
CA THR A 65 -8.97 -26.80 -11.92
C THR A 65 -8.85 -25.27 -11.83
N ARG A 66 -9.78 -24.58 -12.51
CA ARG A 66 -10.23 -23.25 -12.11
C ARG A 66 -10.71 -23.44 -10.67
N LEU A 67 -9.85 -23.11 -9.72
CA LEU A 67 -10.26 -22.93 -8.34
C LEU A 67 -11.39 -21.91 -8.38
N GLU A 68 -12.57 -22.32 -7.92
CA GLU A 68 -13.78 -21.51 -7.96
C GLU A 68 -13.55 -20.20 -7.23
N TYR A 69 -14.25 -19.15 -7.69
CA TYR A 69 -14.15 -17.82 -7.12
C TYR A 69 -14.65 -17.85 -5.67
N PHE A 70 -13.74 -17.59 -4.74
CA PHE A 70 -14.08 -17.35 -3.34
C PHE A 70 -14.75 -15.98 -3.23
N TYR A 71 -16.01 -15.96 -2.83
CA TYR A 71 -16.68 -14.73 -2.42
C TYR A 71 -16.55 -14.58 -0.91
N ASP A 72 -15.86 -13.53 -0.48
CA ASP A 72 -15.82 -13.16 0.92
C ASP A 72 -17.07 -12.35 1.31
N PHE A 73 -17.46 -12.40 2.58
CA PHE A 73 -18.52 -11.54 3.10
C PHE A 73 -18.16 -10.06 2.90
N ASP A 74 -16.90 -9.69 3.16
CA ASP A 74 -16.42 -8.34 2.92
C ASP A 74 -16.47 -7.95 1.43
N ASP A 75 -16.19 -8.89 0.53
CA ASP A 75 -16.31 -8.65 -0.91
C ASP A 75 -17.78 -8.42 -1.31
N SER A 76 -18.71 -9.14 -0.67
CA SER A 76 -20.15 -8.99 -0.89
C SER A 76 -20.67 -7.64 -0.39
N VAL A 77 -20.24 -7.22 0.81
CA VAL A 77 -20.56 -5.89 1.37
C VAL A 77 -19.95 -4.79 0.52
N ARG A 78 -18.68 -4.93 0.11
CA ARG A 78 -18.02 -3.99 -0.81
C ARG A 78 -18.77 -3.91 -2.12
N GLN A 79 -19.14 -5.03 -2.73
CA GLN A 79 -19.87 -5.02 -4.00
C GLN A 79 -21.25 -4.34 -3.89
N ALA A 80 -21.95 -4.51 -2.76
CA ALA A 80 -23.26 -3.91 -2.55
C ALA A 80 -23.22 -2.39 -2.31
N PHE A 81 -22.20 -1.91 -1.58
CA PHE A 81 -22.13 -0.53 -1.11
C PHE A 81 -21.08 0.35 -1.81
N LEU A 82 -20.05 -0.26 -2.41
CA LEU A 82 -19.00 0.42 -3.18
C LEU A 82 -19.30 0.29 -4.67
N ILE A 83 -20.40 0.89 -5.09
CA ILE A 83 -20.79 0.94 -6.51
C ILE A 83 -19.82 1.83 -7.30
N ASP A 84 -19.57 1.50 -8.57
CA ASP A 84 -18.64 2.24 -9.43
C ASP A 84 -18.94 3.75 -9.52
N ARG A 85 -20.22 4.15 -9.36
CA ARG A 85 -20.62 5.56 -9.36
C ARG A 85 -20.05 6.36 -8.18
N LEU A 86 -19.73 5.72 -7.06
CA LEU A 86 -19.11 6.35 -5.89
C LEU A 86 -17.59 6.29 -5.94
N ASN A 87 -17.02 5.61 -6.94
CA ASN A 87 -15.58 5.50 -7.12
C ASN A 87 -15.05 6.77 -7.79
N ILE A 88 -14.24 7.53 -7.07
CA ILE A 88 -13.66 8.78 -7.54
C ILE A 88 -12.29 8.59 -8.20
N LYS A 89 -11.89 7.36 -8.56
CA LYS A 89 -10.58 7.08 -9.17
C LYS A 89 -10.28 7.90 -10.42
N ASP A 90 -11.28 8.17 -11.25
CA ASP A 90 -11.07 8.87 -12.52
C ASP A 90 -10.84 10.37 -12.28
N ASP A 91 -11.51 10.94 -11.28
CA ASP A 91 -11.28 12.31 -10.85
C ASP A 91 -9.91 12.42 -10.16
N ALA A 92 -9.58 11.43 -9.33
CA ALA A 92 -8.30 11.29 -8.66
C ALA A 92 -7.13 11.13 -9.63
N ALA A 93 -7.30 10.44 -10.75
CA ALA A 93 -6.27 10.31 -11.77
C ALA A 93 -6.09 11.59 -12.61
N ARG A 94 -7.13 12.44 -12.71
CA ARG A 94 -7.10 13.69 -13.49
C ARG A 94 -6.54 14.87 -12.70
N SER A 95 -6.86 14.95 -11.41
CA SER A 95 -6.20 15.89 -10.50
C SER A 95 -4.85 15.29 -10.11
N ASN A 96 -3.73 16.00 -10.19
CA ASN A 96 -2.49 15.43 -9.66
C ASN A 96 -2.64 15.29 -8.13
N GLN A 97 -2.66 14.05 -7.62
CA GLN A 97 -2.86 13.76 -6.21
C GLN A 97 -1.57 13.26 -5.58
N HIS A 98 -1.08 14.05 -4.64
CA HIS A 98 0.20 13.82 -3.98
C HIS A 98 0.03 12.87 -2.80
N ASP A 99 -1.02 13.04 -2.01
CA ASP A 99 -1.32 12.31 -0.78
C ASP A 99 -2.80 11.89 -0.69
N ALA A 100 -3.17 11.23 0.41
CA ALA A 100 -4.53 10.72 0.57
C ALA A 100 -5.57 11.81 0.86
N GLY A 101 -5.16 13.01 1.27
CA GLY A 101 -6.10 14.12 1.46
C GLY A 101 -6.60 14.70 0.15
N ASP A 102 -5.83 14.58 -0.93
CA ASP A 102 -6.30 14.97 -2.25
C ASP A 102 -7.52 14.17 -2.72
N TYR A 103 -7.68 12.92 -2.26
CA TYR A 103 -8.88 12.11 -2.51
C TYR A 103 -10.17 12.78 -2.03
N LEU A 104 -10.08 13.71 -1.09
CA LEU A 104 -11.24 14.34 -0.46
C LEU A 104 -11.53 15.74 -1.00
N ARG A 105 -10.64 16.29 -1.82
CA ARG A 105 -10.63 17.71 -2.23
C ARG A 105 -11.86 18.15 -3.00
N PHE A 106 -12.48 17.26 -3.77
CA PHE A 106 -13.66 17.58 -4.57
C PHE A 106 -14.99 17.31 -3.84
N SER A 107 -14.94 16.78 -2.62
CA SER A 107 -16.16 16.61 -1.81
C SER A 107 -16.40 17.87 -0.97
N PRO A 108 -17.56 18.52 -1.11
CA PRO A 108 -17.89 19.74 -0.38
C PRO A 108 -18.06 19.49 1.13
N SER A 109 -18.19 18.22 1.53
CA SER A 109 -18.36 17.82 2.92
C SER A 109 -17.04 17.76 3.69
N ASN A 110 -15.88 17.93 3.03
CA ASN A 110 -14.58 17.90 3.69
C ASN A 110 -13.94 19.29 3.73
N PHE A 111 -13.54 19.73 4.92
CA PHE A 111 -12.67 20.89 5.09
C PHE A 111 -11.22 20.42 5.09
N ILE A 112 -10.42 20.91 4.13
CA ILE A 112 -9.05 20.47 3.91
C ILE A 112 -8.11 21.66 4.12
N ILE A 113 -7.08 21.45 4.92
CA ILE A 113 -5.92 22.33 4.98
C ILE A 113 -4.81 21.63 4.19
N ASP A 114 -4.62 22.06 2.95
CA ASP A 114 -3.66 21.48 2.00
C ASP A 114 -2.21 21.60 2.47
N TYR A 115 -1.94 22.59 3.31
CA TYR A 115 -0.59 22.95 3.72
C TYR A 115 -0.62 23.51 5.15
N GLN A 116 -0.16 22.71 6.10
CA GLN A 116 0.28 23.16 7.41
C GLN A 116 1.80 23.08 7.44
N GLU A 117 2.47 24.15 7.85
CA GLU A 117 3.94 24.23 7.83
C GLU A 117 4.60 23.45 8.95
N ILE A 118 3.89 23.27 10.07
CA ILE A 118 4.50 22.87 11.33
C ILE A 118 3.66 21.79 12.01
N PRO A 119 4.00 20.52 11.78
CA PRO A 119 4.89 19.99 10.76
C PRO A 119 4.24 20.09 9.39
N PHE A 120 5.03 19.85 8.34
CA PHE A 120 4.51 19.75 6.98
C PHE A 120 3.46 18.64 6.89
N ARG A 121 2.17 19.01 6.86
CA ARG A 121 1.09 18.04 6.74
C ARG A 121 -0.15 18.56 6.03
N LYS A 122 -0.90 17.62 5.46
CA LYS A 122 -2.26 17.85 4.99
C LYS A 122 -3.24 17.27 5.99
N THR A 123 -4.16 18.10 6.46
CA THR A 123 -5.17 17.69 7.42
C THR A 123 -6.58 17.87 6.86
N VAL A 124 -7.49 17.00 7.30
CA VAL A 124 -8.89 17.03 6.86
C VAL A 124 -9.84 16.92 8.05
N SER A 125 -10.93 17.67 8.00
CA SER A 125 -12.06 17.59 8.92
C SER A 125 -13.35 17.36 8.12
N PRO A 126 -14.03 16.22 8.30
CA PRO A 126 -15.33 15.99 7.67
C PRO A 126 -16.40 16.82 8.38
N PHE A 127 -17.22 17.52 7.60
CA PHE A 127 -18.29 18.44 8.04
C PHE A 127 -17.81 19.52 9.02
N THR A 128 -16.52 19.87 8.99
CA THR A 128 -15.88 20.79 9.96
C THR A 128 -16.05 20.32 11.41
N LEU A 129 -16.31 19.02 11.61
CA LEU A 129 -16.42 18.44 12.95
C LEU A 129 -15.03 18.22 13.54
N PRO A 130 -14.83 18.56 14.82
CA PRO A 130 -13.55 18.36 15.46
C PRO A 130 -13.28 16.87 15.74
N GLY A 131 -12.00 16.50 15.65
CA GLY A 131 -11.43 15.21 15.99
C GLY A 131 -11.43 14.22 14.83
N ASN A 132 -11.00 13.00 15.13
CA ASN A 132 -10.96 11.87 14.20
C ASN A 132 -12.35 11.32 13.97
N ARG A 133 -13.08 12.03 13.10
CA ARG A 133 -14.40 11.67 12.62
C ARG A 133 -14.35 11.00 11.25
N MET A 134 -13.15 10.66 10.77
CA MET A 134 -12.94 10.02 9.49
C MET A 134 -12.54 8.56 9.68
N ASN A 135 -13.30 7.65 9.10
CA ASN A 135 -12.91 6.25 9.05
C ASN A 135 -12.11 5.98 7.78
N ILE A 136 -10.84 5.64 7.92
CA ILE A 136 -9.97 5.39 6.77
C ILE A 136 -9.75 3.90 6.67
N ILE A 137 -10.14 3.30 5.55
CA ILE A 137 -10.08 1.87 5.34
C ILE A 137 -9.17 1.57 4.17
N LEU A 138 -8.12 0.78 4.40
CA LEU A 138 -7.33 0.19 3.32
C LEU A 138 -7.56 -1.31 3.27
N ASN A 139 -8.08 -1.79 2.15
CA ASN A 139 -8.35 -3.22 1.93
C ASN A 139 -9.17 -3.88 3.06
N GLY A 140 -10.13 -3.16 3.64
CA GLY A 140 -10.97 -3.64 4.76
C GLY A 140 -10.36 -3.48 6.13
N ARG A 141 -9.20 -2.83 6.24
CA ARG A 141 -8.57 -2.51 7.52
C ARG A 141 -8.70 -1.05 7.83
N ASN A 142 -9.26 -0.75 9.00
CA ASN A 142 -9.24 0.59 9.54
C ASN A 142 -7.80 0.98 9.85
N LEU A 143 -7.35 2.04 9.19
CA LEU A 143 -6.15 2.77 9.51
C LEU A 143 -6.55 3.87 10.49
N ALA A 144 -5.83 3.97 11.61
CA ALA A 144 -5.94 5.12 12.49
C ALA A 144 -5.04 6.23 11.92
N PRO A 145 -5.61 7.31 11.38
CA PRO A 145 -4.81 8.46 10.97
C PRO A 145 -4.12 9.11 12.17
N PHE A 146 -3.11 9.91 11.88
CA PHE A 146 -2.35 10.62 12.90
C PHE A 146 -3.19 11.75 13.50
N GLU A 147 -3.40 11.73 14.83
CA GLU A 147 -4.15 12.76 15.57
C GLU A 147 -3.28 13.55 16.56
N HIS A 148 -1.99 13.25 16.68
CA HIS A 148 -1.19 13.77 17.78
C HIS A 148 -0.03 14.67 17.35
N LEU A 149 -0.38 15.93 17.19
CA LEU A 149 0.49 17.02 17.61
C LEU A 149 -0.18 17.74 18.78
N PRO A 150 0.59 18.40 19.65
CA PRO A 150 0.04 19.25 20.69
C PRO A 150 -0.72 20.48 20.17
N GLU A 151 -0.76 20.72 18.85
CA GLU A 151 -1.58 21.77 18.28
C GLU A 151 -3.04 21.30 18.10
N PRO A 152 -4.03 21.95 18.74
CA PRO A 152 -5.42 21.49 18.80
C PRO A 152 -6.21 21.89 17.55
N ASP A 153 -5.67 21.59 16.36
CA ASP A 153 -6.41 21.86 15.12
C ASP A 153 -7.62 20.93 14.96
N ASN A 154 -7.68 19.83 15.72
CA ASN A 154 -8.76 18.85 15.73
C ASN A 154 -9.03 18.27 14.33
N MET A 155 -8.00 18.16 13.49
CA MET A 155 -8.10 17.64 12.13
C MET A 155 -7.29 16.35 11.99
N THR A 156 -7.68 15.56 10.99
CA THR A 156 -7.10 14.25 10.70
C THR A 156 -5.94 14.38 9.72
N ASP A 157 -4.74 13.95 10.08
CA ASP A 157 -3.58 13.97 9.17
C ASP A 157 -3.58 12.77 8.21
N LEU A 158 -3.58 13.09 6.90
CA LEU A 158 -3.70 12.13 5.81
C LEU A 158 -2.38 11.81 5.11
N ASN A 159 -1.27 12.43 5.49
CA ASN A 159 0.05 12.10 4.95
C ASN A 159 0.52 10.70 5.36
N SER A 160 -0.06 10.17 6.44
CA SER A 160 0.21 8.83 6.97
C SER A 160 -0.50 7.70 6.24
N ILE A 161 -1.43 8.04 5.34
CA ILE A 161 -2.26 7.06 4.66
C ILE A 161 -1.58 6.66 3.35
N PRO A 162 -1.36 5.36 3.11
CA PRO A 162 -0.65 4.89 1.92
C PRO A 162 -1.49 5.09 0.66
N THR A 163 -0.93 5.79 -0.32
CA THR A 163 -1.54 5.97 -1.66
C THR A 163 -0.96 5.02 -2.70
N ALA A 164 0.26 4.52 -2.49
CA ALA A 164 0.95 3.63 -3.42
C ALA A 164 0.18 2.34 -3.84
N PRO A 165 -0.53 1.64 -2.94
CA PRO A 165 -1.25 0.43 -3.34
C PRO A 165 -2.60 0.71 -4.01
N VAL A 166 -3.14 1.94 -3.93
CA VAL A 166 -4.55 2.26 -4.16
C VAL A 166 -4.88 2.33 -5.66
N GLN A 167 -6.03 1.76 -6.04
CA GLN A 167 -6.60 1.87 -7.39
C GLN A 167 -8.01 2.46 -7.36
N ASP A 168 -8.91 1.88 -6.57
CA ASP A 168 -10.26 2.40 -6.42
C ASP A 168 -10.38 3.17 -5.10
N ILE A 169 -11.05 4.31 -5.16
CA ILE A 169 -11.13 5.27 -4.07
C ILE A 169 -12.60 5.61 -3.89
N TYR A 170 -13.12 5.43 -2.69
CA TYR A 170 -14.49 5.79 -2.35
C TYR A 170 -14.48 6.77 -1.18
N ASN A 171 -15.11 7.91 -1.38
CA ASN A 171 -15.38 8.87 -0.31
C ASN A 171 -16.88 8.77 0.02
N ILE A 172 -17.20 8.19 1.17
CA ILE A 172 -18.57 7.95 1.62
C ILE A 172 -18.89 8.91 2.76
N GLU A 173 -19.82 9.80 2.50
CA GLU A 173 -20.29 10.77 3.47
C GLU A 173 -21.38 10.18 4.37
N GLY A 174 -21.36 10.55 5.67
CA GLY A 174 -22.37 10.17 6.64
C GLY A 174 -22.16 8.80 7.30
N PRO A 175 -23.20 8.26 7.95
CA PRO A 175 -23.09 7.08 8.81
C PRO A 175 -22.93 5.77 8.03
N LEU A 176 -23.02 5.78 6.71
CA LEU A 176 -22.84 4.58 5.89
C LEU A 176 -21.45 3.96 6.12
N GLY A 177 -20.46 4.78 6.48
CA GLY A 177 -19.14 4.33 6.91
C GLY A 177 -19.10 3.34 8.09
N MET A 178 -20.16 3.31 8.92
CA MET A 178 -20.26 2.42 10.07
C MET A 178 -20.32 0.93 9.68
N ILE A 179 -20.86 0.61 8.50
CA ILE A 179 -20.92 -0.79 8.02
C ILE A 179 -19.51 -1.38 7.79
N PHE A 180 -18.53 -0.50 7.59
CA PHE A 180 -17.13 -0.85 7.41
C PHE A 180 -16.31 -0.67 8.70
N GLY A 181 -16.96 -0.62 9.87
CA GLY A 181 -16.29 -0.58 11.17
C GLY A 181 -15.91 0.82 11.68
N GLY A 182 -16.41 1.89 11.04
CA GLY A 182 -16.15 3.27 11.45
C GLY A 182 -16.98 3.72 12.64
N GLN A 183 -16.59 3.35 13.86
CA GLN A 183 -17.28 3.80 15.07
C GLN A 183 -17.11 5.32 15.25
N ASN A 184 -18.21 6.06 15.37
CA ASN A 184 -18.26 7.53 15.50
C ASN A 184 -17.72 8.34 14.31
N SER A 185 -17.50 7.69 13.15
CA SER A 185 -17.12 8.37 11.92
C SER A 185 -18.31 9.05 11.25
N SER A 186 -18.12 10.28 10.79
CA SER A 186 -19.08 11.04 9.98
C SER A 186 -18.74 10.99 8.48
N SER A 187 -17.56 10.50 8.12
CA SER A 187 -17.14 10.25 6.75
C SER A 187 -16.20 9.05 6.71
N SER A 188 -16.18 8.33 5.58
CA SER A 188 -15.27 7.22 5.33
C SER A 188 -14.50 7.40 4.03
N LEU A 189 -13.18 7.23 4.12
CA LEU A 189 -12.31 7.08 2.95
C LEU A 189 -11.96 5.60 2.80
N ILE A 190 -12.46 4.96 1.74
CA ILE A 190 -12.23 3.55 1.48
C ILE A 190 -11.30 3.43 0.28
N LEU A 191 -10.15 2.83 0.54
CA LEU A 191 -9.05 2.65 -0.38
C LEU A 191 -8.95 1.16 -0.73
N VAL A 192 -9.18 0.85 -2.00
CA VAL A 192 -9.09 -0.51 -2.50
C VAL A 192 -7.79 -0.66 -3.29
N PRO A 193 -6.90 -1.59 -2.90
CA PRO A 193 -5.65 -1.78 -3.60
C PRO A 193 -5.83 -2.32 -5.02
N HIS A 194 -4.89 -1.98 -5.90
CA HIS A 194 -4.83 -2.46 -7.28
C HIS A 194 -4.94 -3.99 -7.35
N GLN A 195 -5.86 -4.47 -8.17
CA GLN A 195 -6.07 -5.90 -8.40
C GLN A 195 -5.42 -6.32 -9.72
N PRO A 196 -4.71 -7.46 -9.78
CA PRO A 196 -4.15 -7.94 -11.04
C PRO A 196 -5.27 -8.29 -12.02
N GLU A 197 -5.23 -7.71 -13.22
CA GLU A 197 -6.27 -7.91 -14.26
C GLU A 197 -6.18 -9.30 -14.89
N GLY A 198 -5.02 -9.95 -14.80
CA GLY A 198 -4.83 -11.28 -15.33
C GLY A 198 -3.62 -12.00 -14.72
N THR A 199 -3.00 -12.87 -15.50
CA THR A 199 -1.83 -13.64 -15.04
C THR A 199 -0.49 -13.01 -15.37
N ARG A 200 -0.49 -11.83 -15.98
CA ARG A 200 0.72 -11.09 -16.27
C ARG A 200 1.18 -10.41 -14.98
N ALA A 201 2.49 -10.35 -14.75
CA ALA A 201 3.03 -9.50 -13.70
C ALA A 201 2.96 -8.04 -14.15
N GLU A 202 2.47 -7.16 -13.28
CA GLU A 202 2.35 -5.73 -13.51
C GLU A 202 3.19 -4.99 -12.49
N SER A 203 3.89 -3.95 -12.95
CA SER A 203 4.66 -3.05 -12.11
C SER A 203 4.32 -1.61 -12.48
N LYS A 204 4.17 -0.75 -11.49
CA LYS A 204 3.93 0.69 -11.68
C LYS A 204 4.90 1.46 -10.79
N MET A 205 5.47 2.52 -11.32
CA MET A 205 6.32 3.45 -10.57
C MET A 205 5.84 4.86 -10.86
N MET A 206 5.69 5.66 -9.81
CA MET A 206 5.35 7.07 -9.89
C MET A 206 6.37 7.85 -9.06
N VAL A 207 6.84 8.96 -9.61
CA VAL A 207 7.73 9.88 -8.91
C VAL A 207 7.12 11.27 -9.05
N ASP A 208 6.92 11.92 -7.92
CA ASP A 208 6.45 13.30 -7.85
C ASP A 208 7.48 14.19 -7.17
N LYS A 209 7.56 15.45 -7.58
CA LYS A 209 8.45 16.47 -7.03
C LYS A 209 7.71 17.80 -6.89
N GLY A 210 7.86 18.42 -5.73
CA GLY A 210 7.23 19.69 -5.40
C GLY A 210 8.21 20.71 -4.82
N TRP A 211 7.64 21.76 -4.24
CA TRP A 211 8.39 22.80 -3.52
C TRP A 211 8.94 22.28 -2.18
N ASN A 212 9.85 23.05 -1.56
CA ASN A 212 10.42 22.74 -0.24
C ASN A 212 11.04 21.33 -0.16
N GLY A 213 11.80 20.97 -1.20
CA GLY A 213 12.45 19.66 -1.27
C GLY A 213 11.50 18.47 -1.36
N TYR A 214 10.20 18.70 -1.61
CA TYR A 214 9.20 17.64 -1.66
C TYR A 214 9.51 16.66 -2.78
N ALA A 215 9.57 15.37 -2.45
CA ALA A 215 9.64 14.27 -3.39
C ALA A 215 8.84 13.09 -2.87
N TYR A 216 8.07 12.43 -3.72
CA TYR A 216 7.36 11.21 -3.37
C TYR A 216 7.52 10.15 -4.45
N THR A 217 8.26 9.10 -4.13
CA THR A 217 8.43 7.92 -5.00
C THR A 217 7.52 6.80 -4.51
N LYS A 218 6.72 6.25 -5.41
CA LYS A 218 5.80 5.14 -5.17
C LYS A 218 6.07 4.01 -6.15
N GLY A 219 6.10 2.79 -5.66
CA GLY A 219 6.25 1.57 -6.45
C GLY A 219 5.15 0.58 -6.10
N LEU A 220 4.63 -0.11 -7.10
CA LEU A 220 3.63 -1.16 -6.98
C LEU A 220 4.06 -2.35 -7.83
N PHE A 221 3.92 -3.55 -7.29
CA PHE A 221 4.04 -4.81 -8.01
C PHE A 221 2.83 -5.68 -7.72
N THR A 222 2.19 -6.22 -8.76
CA THR A 222 1.10 -7.19 -8.62
C THR A 222 1.29 -8.35 -9.58
N HIS A 223 0.98 -9.56 -9.10
CA HIS A 223 0.97 -10.73 -9.94
C HIS A 223 -0.02 -11.75 -9.39
N ARG A 224 -0.82 -12.35 -10.28
CA ARG A 224 -1.62 -13.53 -9.99
C ARG A 224 -1.20 -14.65 -10.92
N ASN A 225 -0.97 -15.85 -10.40
CA ASN A 225 -0.67 -17.00 -11.25
C ASN A 225 -1.96 -17.72 -11.66
N ARG A 226 -1.85 -18.65 -12.62
CA ARG A 226 -2.99 -19.47 -13.08
C ARG A 226 -3.63 -20.33 -11.97
N LYS A 227 -2.89 -20.61 -10.90
CA LYS A 227 -3.35 -21.37 -9.74
C LYS A 227 -4.02 -20.47 -8.68
N GLY A 228 -4.34 -19.22 -9.00
CA GLY A 228 -5.02 -18.29 -8.10
C GLY A 228 -4.16 -17.73 -6.97
N ARG A 229 -2.87 -18.05 -6.89
CA ARG A 229 -1.97 -17.39 -5.92
C ARG A 229 -1.71 -15.97 -6.40
N SER A 230 -1.93 -14.99 -5.55
CA SER A 230 -1.62 -13.59 -5.83
C SER A 230 -0.64 -13.02 -4.82
N ILE A 231 0.23 -12.16 -5.33
CA ILE A 231 1.13 -11.32 -4.56
C ILE A 231 0.92 -9.88 -4.99
N ARG A 232 0.80 -8.99 -4.02
CA ARG A 232 0.66 -7.56 -4.21
C ARG A 232 1.58 -6.86 -3.23
N LEU A 233 2.43 -5.98 -3.73
CA LEU A 233 3.43 -5.28 -2.94
C LEU A 233 3.40 -3.82 -3.35
N ALA A 234 3.40 -2.91 -2.38
CA ALA A 234 3.55 -1.49 -2.64
C ALA A 234 4.53 -0.88 -1.65
N VAL A 235 5.33 0.06 -2.14
CA VAL A 235 6.28 0.82 -1.33
C VAL A 235 6.16 2.30 -1.70
N GLY A 236 6.32 3.17 -0.72
CA GLY A 236 6.31 4.61 -0.90
C GLY A 236 7.37 5.24 -0.01
N TYR A 237 8.15 6.16 -0.58
CA TYR A 237 9.06 7.00 0.16
C TYR A 237 8.81 8.47 -0.20
N ARG A 238 8.40 9.24 0.80
CA ARG A 238 8.14 10.66 0.74
C ARG A 238 9.21 11.39 1.54
N LYS A 239 9.68 12.51 1.02
CA LYS A 239 10.61 13.42 1.67
C LYS A 239 10.10 14.85 1.47
N SER A 240 10.29 15.71 2.45
CA SER A 240 10.25 17.16 2.33
C SER A 240 11.30 17.77 3.24
N ASP A 241 11.95 18.85 2.79
CA ASP A 241 12.88 19.62 3.62
C ASP A 241 12.13 20.61 4.54
N GLY A 242 10.85 20.87 4.26
CA GLY A 242 10.04 21.87 4.95
C GLY A 242 10.42 23.32 4.60
N THR A 243 9.68 24.27 5.13
CA THR A 243 9.86 25.71 4.83
C THR A 243 10.95 26.34 5.71
N TYR A 244 11.16 25.79 6.90
CA TYR A 244 12.13 26.27 7.88
C TYR A 244 13.19 25.20 8.17
N PHE A 245 14.33 25.62 8.73
CA PHE A 245 15.34 24.68 9.23
C PHE A 245 14.72 23.67 10.21
N ASN A 246 15.08 22.38 10.16
CA ASN A 246 14.48 21.32 11.01
C ASN A 246 12.93 21.30 10.99
N SER A 247 12.34 21.42 9.80
CA SER A 247 10.91 21.16 9.54
C SER A 247 10.72 20.09 8.47
N ASP A 248 11.74 19.25 8.31
CA ASP A 248 11.76 18.13 7.40
C ASP A 248 10.71 17.07 7.78
N ASP A 249 10.26 16.33 6.78
CA ASP A 249 9.24 15.30 6.92
C ASP A 249 9.54 14.14 5.96
N ASP A 250 10.08 13.07 6.53
CA ASP A 250 10.40 11.83 5.84
C ASP A 250 9.36 10.77 6.18
N GLY A 251 8.78 10.15 5.15
CA GLY A 251 7.73 9.15 5.30
C GLY A 251 7.97 7.91 4.47
N TYR A 252 7.90 6.75 5.12
CA TYR A 252 8.04 5.43 4.53
C TYR A 252 6.73 4.66 4.69
N ASN A 253 6.23 4.12 3.59
CA ASN A 253 5.05 3.28 3.54
C ASN A 253 5.41 1.97 2.85
N GLN A 254 5.05 0.84 3.45
CA GLN A 254 5.19 -0.48 2.88
C GLN A 254 3.89 -1.22 3.09
N TRP A 255 3.38 -1.83 2.03
CA TRP A 255 2.20 -2.65 2.06
C TRP A 255 2.45 -3.92 1.27
N GLY A 256 1.93 -5.03 1.76
CA GLY A 256 2.05 -6.30 1.08
C GLY A 256 0.89 -7.21 1.39
N GLU A 257 0.44 -7.95 0.39
CA GLU A 257 -0.53 -9.00 0.53
C GLU A 257 -0.13 -10.22 -0.31
N ILE A 258 -0.27 -11.39 0.30
CA ILE A 258 -0.14 -12.69 -0.36
C ILE A 258 -1.42 -13.46 -0.10
N ILE A 259 -2.08 -13.87 -1.17
CA ILE A 259 -3.21 -14.78 -1.13
C ILE A 259 -2.78 -16.08 -1.81
N ALA A 260 -2.90 -17.20 -1.10
CA ALA A 260 -2.52 -18.50 -1.60
C ALA A 260 -3.67 -19.51 -1.38
N PRO A 261 -4.40 -19.91 -2.45
CA PRO A 261 -5.29 -21.05 -2.34
C PRO A 261 -4.45 -22.32 -2.08
N ILE A 262 -4.78 -23.01 -0.99
CA ILE A 262 -4.19 -24.30 -0.62
C ILE A 262 -4.98 -25.41 -1.32
N THR A 263 -6.31 -25.30 -1.33
CA THR A 263 -7.24 -26.19 -2.03
C THR A 263 -8.35 -25.36 -2.68
N SER A 264 -9.36 -25.99 -3.29
CA SER A 264 -10.55 -25.31 -3.82
C SER A 264 -11.35 -24.56 -2.75
N ASN A 265 -11.26 -24.97 -1.48
CA ASN A 265 -12.09 -24.45 -0.40
C ASN A 265 -11.26 -23.85 0.73
N VAL A 266 -9.92 -23.90 0.64
CA VAL A 266 -9.02 -23.40 1.70
C VAL A 266 -8.03 -22.40 1.12
N ARG A 267 -7.93 -21.23 1.75
CA ARG A 267 -7.07 -20.11 1.34
C ARG A 267 -6.27 -19.58 2.51
N LEU A 268 -4.98 -19.32 2.28
CA LEU A 268 -4.11 -18.59 3.18
C LEU A 268 -4.07 -17.12 2.74
N ASP A 269 -4.31 -16.22 3.68
CA ASP A 269 -4.24 -14.77 3.49
C ASP A 269 -3.16 -14.20 4.42
N LEU A 270 -2.17 -13.53 3.84
CA LEU A 270 -1.15 -12.78 4.56
C LEU A 270 -1.23 -11.34 4.12
N ASN A 271 -1.32 -10.39 5.04
CA ASN A 271 -1.34 -8.97 4.71
C ASN A 271 -0.60 -8.18 5.78
N GLY A 272 0.27 -7.27 5.36
CA GLY A 272 1.06 -6.43 6.23
C GLY A 272 1.09 -4.98 5.75
N HIS A 273 1.03 -4.07 6.70
CA HIS A 273 1.29 -2.65 6.49
C HIS A 273 2.34 -2.19 7.50
N LEU A 274 3.38 -1.54 7.02
CA LEU A 274 4.37 -0.85 7.83
C LEU A 274 4.43 0.60 7.36
N TYR A 275 4.20 1.50 8.29
CA TYR A 275 4.35 2.93 8.09
C TYR A 275 5.36 3.47 9.09
N LYS A 276 6.20 4.38 8.63
CA LYS A 276 7.15 5.09 9.47
C LYS A 276 7.25 6.55 9.02
N ASN A 277 7.15 7.48 9.95
CA ASN A 277 7.36 8.90 9.67
C ASN A 277 8.34 9.50 10.68
N ASP A 278 9.31 10.25 10.16
CA ASP A 278 10.32 10.96 10.92
C ASP A 278 10.38 12.43 10.49
N GLY A 279 10.99 13.29 11.31
CA GLY A 279 11.35 14.65 10.93
C GLY A 279 11.24 15.66 12.08
N GLY A 280 11.49 16.93 11.81
CA GLY A 280 11.43 17.99 12.81
C GLY A 280 10.01 18.52 13.07
N TYR A 281 9.65 18.68 14.35
CA TYR A 281 8.46 19.42 14.79
C TYR A 281 8.85 20.68 15.56
N ARG A 282 8.15 21.79 15.32
CA ARG A 282 8.30 23.04 16.08
C ARG A 282 6.96 23.38 16.72
N HIS A 283 6.92 24.00 17.89
CA HIS A 283 5.65 24.45 18.46
C HIS A 283 5.22 25.84 17.92
N ARG A 284 6.16 26.65 17.41
CA ARG A 284 5.89 28.01 16.93
C ARG A 284 6.64 28.29 15.63
N PRO A 285 5.97 28.85 14.60
CA PRO A 285 6.65 29.29 13.39
C PRO A 285 7.67 30.38 13.69
N ALA A 286 8.85 30.28 13.07
CA ALA A 286 9.88 31.31 12.94
C ALA A 286 10.56 31.91 14.19
N ILE A 287 10.05 31.73 15.42
CA ILE A 287 10.57 32.44 16.62
C ILE A 287 11.42 31.55 17.54
N SER A 288 11.30 30.22 17.43
CA SER A 288 11.93 29.26 18.34
C SER A 288 12.98 28.42 17.63
N GLU A 289 14.19 28.34 18.19
CA GLU A 289 15.20 27.33 17.83
C GLU A 289 14.87 25.94 18.40
N ASN A 290 13.97 25.86 19.38
CA ASN A 290 13.53 24.58 19.92
C ASN A 290 12.71 23.82 18.88
N TYR A 291 13.23 22.66 18.48
CA TYR A 291 12.54 21.66 17.68
C TYR A 291 12.51 20.34 18.46
N PHE A 292 11.61 19.46 18.06
CA PHE A 292 11.45 18.12 18.61
C PHE A 292 11.56 17.12 17.48
N ASP A 293 12.29 16.02 17.72
CA ASP A 293 12.34 14.92 16.78
C ASP A 293 11.00 14.17 16.82
N ARG A 294 10.26 14.23 15.70
CA ARG A 294 9.09 13.41 15.47
C ARG A 294 9.58 12.06 14.93
N PHE A 295 9.09 11.00 15.56
CA PHE A 295 9.24 9.63 15.08
C PHE A 295 7.94 8.90 15.35
N ARG A 296 7.47 8.15 14.35
CA ARG A 296 6.33 7.25 14.47
C ARG A 296 6.61 6.00 13.64
N ARG A 297 6.28 4.83 14.19
CA ARG A 297 6.25 3.59 13.44
C ARG A 297 4.98 2.82 13.77
N ASN A 298 4.22 2.46 12.75
CA ASN A 298 3.03 1.63 12.87
C ASN A 298 3.23 0.35 12.07
N LEU A 299 3.09 -0.78 12.71
CA LEU A 299 3.10 -2.09 12.08
C LEU A 299 1.74 -2.76 12.30
N ASP A 300 1.12 -3.22 11.23
CA ASP A 300 -0.10 -4.01 11.28
C ASP A 300 0.03 -5.21 10.34
N ILE A 301 0.25 -6.39 10.91
CA ILE A 301 0.38 -7.65 10.18
C ILE A 301 -0.81 -8.53 10.54
N SER A 302 -1.36 -9.19 9.54
CA SER A 302 -2.26 -10.31 9.77
C SER A 302 -1.93 -11.50 8.88
N SER A 303 -2.27 -12.67 9.42
CA SER A 303 -2.16 -13.97 8.79
C SER A 303 -3.41 -14.74 9.14
N GLY A 304 -4.09 -15.26 8.13
CA GLY A 304 -5.34 -15.97 8.34
C GLY A 304 -5.51 -17.12 7.37
N LEU A 305 -6.28 -18.11 7.83
CA LEU A 305 -6.76 -19.20 7.00
C LEU A 305 -8.27 -19.02 6.84
N ARG A 306 -8.74 -19.05 5.59
CA ARG A 306 -10.17 -18.99 5.26
C ARG A 306 -10.61 -20.30 4.63
N LEU A 307 -11.75 -20.79 5.10
CA LEU A 307 -12.41 -22.01 4.66
C LEU A 307 -13.76 -21.63 4.05
N ALA A 308 -14.00 -21.99 2.78
CA ALA A 308 -15.27 -21.81 2.12
C ALA A 308 -16.15 -23.06 2.29
N HIS A 309 -17.39 -22.85 2.74
CA HIS A 309 -18.41 -23.89 2.83
C HIS A 309 -19.36 -23.83 1.63
N ASP A 310 -19.74 -22.62 1.22
CA ASP A 310 -20.60 -22.31 0.07
C ASP A 310 -20.21 -20.94 -0.53
N ALA A 311 -20.82 -20.57 -1.65
CA ALA A 311 -20.62 -19.30 -2.37
C ALA A 311 -20.82 -18.01 -1.55
N GLY A 312 -21.36 -18.08 -0.32
CA GLY A 312 -21.48 -16.93 0.58
C GLY A 312 -21.21 -17.26 2.04
N LYS A 313 -20.65 -18.45 2.32
CA LYS A 313 -20.35 -18.90 3.68
C LYS A 313 -18.90 -19.24 3.79
N THR A 314 -18.16 -18.40 4.48
CA THR A 314 -16.76 -18.60 4.81
C THR A 314 -16.59 -18.64 6.32
N THR A 315 -15.65 -19.45 6.80
CA THR A 315 -15.16 -19.39 8.18
C THR A 315 -13.67 -19.13 8.14
N GLY A 316 -13.21 -18.15 8.89
CA GLY A 316 -11.81 -17.78 8.96
C GLY A 316 -11.26 -17.89 10.37
N ILE A 317 -9.96 -18.20 10.47
CA ILE A 317 -9.17 -17.94 11.67
C ILE A 317 -8.10 -16.95 11.25
N GLU A 318 -8.03 -15.82 11.95
CA GLU A 318 -7.05 -14.76 11.68
C GLU A 318 -6.27 -14.45 12.95
N PHE A 319 -4.96 -14.37 12.79
CA PHE A 319 -4.06 -13.73 13.74
C PHE A 319 -3.73 -12.33 13.23
N ARG A 320 -3.95 -11.32 14.06
CA ARG A 320 -3.57 -9.93 13.78
C ARG A 320 -2.67 -9.41 14.89
N HIS A 321 -1.58 -8.77 14.50
CA HIS A 321 -0.69 -8.06 15.39
C HIS A 321 -0.56 -6.62 14.93
N GLN A 322 -0.91 -5.71 15.82
CA GLN A 322 -0.74 -4.28 15.62
C GLN A 322 0.20 -3.74 16.70
N SER A 323 1.23 -3.01 16.26
CA SER A 323 2.13 -2.28 17.15
C SER A 323 2.31 -0.85 16.64
N SER A 324 2.59 0.03 17.59
CA SER A 324 2.66 1.46 17.35
C SER A 324 3.68 2.04 18.31
N GLU A 325 4.68 2.73 17.75
CA GLU A 325 5.75 3.40 18.48
C GLU A 325 5.76 4.89 18.12
N SER A 326 5.96 5.77 19.10
CA SER A 326 5.95 7.22 18.92
C SER A 326 6.93 7.86 19.89
N ASN A 327 7.74 8.81 19.42
CA ASN A 327 8.59 9.63 20.30
C ASN A 327 7.86 10.88 20.82
N ILE A 328 6.70 11.21 20.26
CA ILE A 328 5.91 12.37 20.70
C ILE A 328 5.25 12.10 22.06
N ASP A 329 4.97 10.84 22.39
CA ASP A 329 4.30 10.45 23.64
C ASP A 329 5.23 10.51 24.87
N LEU A 330 6.56 10.52 24.65
CA LEU A 330 7.57 10.60 25.72
C LEU A 330 7.59 11.98 26.42
N PHE A 331 7.00 13.00 25.81
CA PHE A 331 7.00 14.37 26.32
C PHE A 331 5.74 14.77 27.10
N GLN A 332 4.83 13.84 27.38
CA GLN A 332 3.77 14.04 28.39
C GLN A 332 4.36 14.08 29.82
N LYS A 333 5.29 14.99 30.09
CA LYS A 333 5.35 15.64 31.40
C LYS A 333 4.14 16.57 31.49
N PRO A 334 3.47 16.65 32.65
CA PRO A 334 2.19 17.34 32.76
C PRO A 334 2.34 18.79 32.32
N TYR A 335 1.65 19.14 31.24
CA TYR A 335 1.36 20.52 30.89
C TYR A 335 0.48 21.06 32.01
N TYR A 336 1.06 21.81 32.95
CA TYR A 336 0.26 22.58 33.89
C TYR A 336 -0.38 23.72 33.10
N ARG A 337 -1.72 23.73 33.09
CA ARG A 337 -2.53 24.83 32.55
C ARG A 337 -2.29 26.12 33.32
#